data_AF-A0A661DBV0-F1
#
_entry.id   AF-A0A661DBV0-F1
#
_cell.length_a   1.000
_cell.length_b   1.000
_cell.length_c   1.000
_cell.angle_alpha   90.00
_cell.angle_beta   90.00
_cell.angle_gamma   90.00
#
_symmetry.space_group_name_H-M   'P 1'
#
loop_
_entity.id
_entity.type
_entity.pdbx_description
1 polymer ?
#
loop_
_entity_poly.entity_id
_entity_poly.type
_entity_poly.pdbx_seq_one_letter_code
_entity_poly.pdbx_strand_id
1 'polypeptide(L)'
;MALERRAFNALPTNLQTEQNNREFYIADDVLYEPEQADFISGYIGDIERLTDDDLKRTPQLKEDSDLRQQYQLVVGANRIDTQTKDRVSGAFYSDLIRQIAANGGFVDDPNRLFSVNYYAWTPPIDFDKHINFNRYFWMGEGVGDINGEFITKEPAGSHTVIYHYLDGSLDKRQVELVNGLPSTGTDGDLIEDSSTPNRHIYTYRHDIWELVDFKTVAEAPLDLTLLDNNTYYYVARVGAAYNRPLVWKYSEFAGRWLAKMPVVSPITPETPTEGMIWEDSLSAPARIFRIYTNEVWVPIEYITMRGMGG
;
A
#
# COMPACT_ATOMS: atom_id res chain seq x y z
N MET A 1 -16.59 60.48 20.85
CA MET A 1 -15.85 61.21 19.80
C MET A 1 -14.59 61.76 20.44
N ALA A 2 -13.44 61.13 20.19
CA ALA A 2 -12.16 61.70 20.57
C ALA A 2 -11.96 62.98 19.74
N LEU A 3 -11.65 64.11 20.38
CA LEU A 3 -11.29 65.33 19.67
C LEU A 3 -10.07 65.05 18.79
N GLU A 4 -10.19 65.33 17.50
CA GLU A 4 -9.11 65.27 16.53
C GLU A 4 -7.96 66.19 16.99
N ARG A 5 -6.82 65.60 17.36
CA ARG A 5 -5.64 66.33 17.83
C ARG A 5 -4.73 66.63 16.64
N ARG A 6 -5.00 67.73 15.93
CA ARG A 6 -4.15 68.20 14.84
C ARG A 6 -2.93 68.95 15.37
N ALA A 7 -1.74 68.63 14.86
CA ALA A 7 -0.49 69.30 15.21
C ALA A 7 -0.50 70.78 14.79
N PHE A 8 -1.23 71.12 13.72
CA PHE A 8 -1.46 72.49 13.27
C PHE A 8 -2.04 73.41 14.37
N ASN A 9 -2.95 72.89 15.20
CA ASN A 9 -3.59 73.67 16.25
C ASN A 9 -2.65 74.01 17.42
N ALA A 10 -1.50 73.34 17.51
CA ALA A 10 -0.45 73.64 18.49
C ALA A 10 0.46 74.81 18.05
N LEU A 11 0.36 75.26 16.80
CA LEU A 11 1.13 76.40 16.31
C LEU A 11 0.60 77.73 16.87
N PRO A 12 1.48 78.69 17.17
CA PRO A 12 1.10 80.08 17.44
C PRO A 12 0.24 80.68 16.30
N THR A 13 -0.70 81.57 16.62
CA THR A 13 -1.69 82.12 15.65
C THR A 13 -1.05 82.76 14.42
N ASN A 14 0.13 83.36 14.54
CA ASN A 14 0.88 83.95 13.42
C ASN A 14 1.47 82.91 12.44
N LEU A 15 1.59 81.65 12.86
CA LEU A 15 2.08 80.54 12.04
C LEU A 15 0.93 79.63 11.53
N GLN A 16 -0.32 79.91 11.90
CA GLN A 16 -1.51 79.22 11.42
C GLN A 16 -1.94 79.74 10.04
N THR A 17 -1.04 79.65 9.06
CA THR A 17 -1.32 80.04 7.67
C THR A 17 -1.99 78.90 6.92
N GLU A 18 -2.69 79.22 5.83
CA GLU A 18 -3.32 78.21 4.97
C GLU A 18 -2.30 77.23 4.36
N GLN A 19 -1.10 77.73 4.06
CA GLN A 19 -0.01 76.91 3.56
C GLN A 19 0.49 75.93 4.63
N ASN A 20 0.74 76.40 5.85
CA ASN A 20 1.15 75.52 6.95
C ASN A 20 0.06 74.50 7.30
N ASN A 21 -1.22 74.85 7.20
CA ASN A 21 -2.31 73.89 7.42
C ASN A 21 -2.25 72.69 6.45
N ARG A 22 -1.88 72.94 5.19
CA ARG A 22 -1.74 71.88 4.18
C ARG A 22 -0.51 71.01 4.41
N GLU A 23 0.63 71.64 4.74
CA GLU A 23 1.87 70.91 5.04
C GLU A 23 1.72 70.01 6.27
N PHE A 24 1.17 70.54 7.37
CA PHE A 24 0.92 69.77 8.58
C PHE A 24 -0.09 68.64 8.36
N TYR A 25 -1.10 68.83 7.51
CA TYR A 25 -2.07 67.77 7.18
C TYR A 25 -1.41 66.56 6.49
N ILE A 26 -0.39 66.80 5.66
CA ILE A 26 0.25 65.73 4.87
C ILE A 26 1.39 65.07 5.66
N ALA A 27 2.20 65.86 6.36
CA ALA A 27 3.44 65.37 6.95
C ALA A 27 3.32 65.02 8.44
N ASP A 28 2.64 65.87 9.22
CA ASP A 28 2.76 65.84 10.68
C ASP A 28 1.53 65.24 11.35
N ASP A 29 0.32 65.53 10.87
CA ASP A 29 -0.92 65.09 11.50
C ASP A 29 -0.99 63.54 11.58
N VAL A 30 -0.53 62.82 10.54
CA VAL A 30 -0.46 61.33 10.52
C VAL A 30 0.41 60.77 11.65
N LEU A 31 1.43 61.51 12.12
CA LEU A 31 2.32 61.07 13.21
C LEU A 31 1.70 61.25 14.60
N TYR A 32 0.71 62.13 14.71
CA TYR A 32 0.05 62.49 15.98
C TYR A 32 -1.40 62.01 16.06
N GLU A 33 -1.91 61.39 14.98
CA GLU A 33 -3.18 60.68 15.00
C GLU A 33 -3.14 59.59 16.08
N PRO A 34 -4.13 59.56 17.00
CA PRO A 34 -4.23 58.47 17.95
C PRO A 34 -4.41 57.15 17.20
N GLU A 35 -3.76 56.10 17.68
CA GLU A 35 -3.90 54.76 17.11
C GLU A 35 -5.38 54.39 16.98
N GLN A 36 -5.84 54.25 15.73
CA GLN A 36 -7.14 53.65 15.42
C GLN A 36 -6.91 52.16 15.16
N ALA A 37 -6.57 51.42 16.22
CA ALA A 37 -6.49 49.96 16.16
C ALA A 37 -7.88 49.38 16.47
N ASP A 38 -8.52 48.84 15.45
CA ASP A 38 -9.68 47.98 15.63
C ASP A 38 -9.19 46.55 15.90
N PHE A 39 -9.34 46.11 17.15
CA PHE A 39 -9.07 44.71 17.52
C PHE A 39 -10.20 43.83 17.00
N ILE A 40 -9.98 43.21 15.85
CA ILE A 40 -10.91 42.23 15.28
C ILE A 40 -10.74 40.91 16.03
N SER A 41 -11.75 40.54 16.82
CA SER A 41 -11.84 39.25 17.50
C SER A 41 -13.03 38.48 16.95
N GLY A 42 -12.78 37.28 16.44
CA GLY A 42 -13.81 36.43 15.90
C GLY A 42 -13.33 35.05 15.53
N TYR A 43 -14.27 34.20 15.16
CA TYR A 43 -14.03 32.80 14.86
C TYR A 43 -13.67 32.63 13.38
N ILE A 44 -12.57 31.91 13.12
CA ILE A 44 -12.19 31.41 11.81
C ILE A 44 -12.30 29.89 11.88
N GLY A 45 -13.22 29.32 11.11
CA GLY A 45 -13.51 27.89 11.14
C GLY A 45 -14.90 27.56 10.60
N ASP A 46 -15.19 26.25 10.61
CA ASP A 46 -16.46 25.70 10.19
C ASP A 46 -17.59 26.10 11.16
N ILE A 47 -18.44 27.02 10.71
CA ILE A 47 -19.59 27.50 11.49
C ILE A 47 -20.72 26.48 11.59
N GLU A 48 -20.77 25.45 10.74
CA GLU A 48 -21.81 24.42 10.82
C GLU A 48 -21.71 23.60 12.11
N ARG A 49 -20.54 23.65 12.77
CA ARG A 49 -20.27 22.98 14.05
C ARG A 49 -20.56 23.84 15.27
N LEU A 50 -20.88 25.12 15.08
CA LEU A 50 -21.14 26.07 16.17
C LEU A 50 -22.64 26.23 16.42
N THR A 51 -23.01 26.43 17.69
CA THR A 51 -24.39 26.77 18.04
C THR A 51 -24.63 28.28 17.91
N ASP A 52 -25.90 28.69 17.83
CA ASP A 52 -26.27 30.12 17.81
C ASP A 52 -25.74 30.88 19.02
N ASP A 53 -25.60 30.22 20.17
CA ASP A 53 -25.05 30.82 21.38
C ASP A 53 -23.52 30.98 21.32
N ASP A 54 -22.82 30.09 20.62
CA ASP A 54 -21.38 30.23 20.35
C ASP A 54 -21.12 31.41 19.40
N LEU A 55 -21.91 31.54 18.34
CA LEU A 55 -21.81 32.65 17.38
C LEU A 55 -22.12 34.03 17.98
N LYS A 56 -22.98 34.10 19.00
CA LYS A 56 -23.22 35.34 19.77
C LYS A 56 -22.01 35.73 20.63
N ARG A 57 -21.26 34.74 21.14
CA ARG A 57 -20.06 34.98 21.97
C ARG A 57 -18.84 35.31 21.13
N THR A 58 -18.69 34.67 19.99
CA THR A 58 -17.56 34.86 19.09
C THR A 58 -18.08 34.92 17.65
N PRO A 59 -18.31 36.12 17.11
CA PRO A 59 -18.84 36.26 15.76
C PRO A 59 -17.85 35.70 14.74
N GLN A 60 -18.37 35.09 13.68
CA GLN A 60 -17.56 34.61 12.57
C GLN A 60 -16.90 35.79 11.85
N LEU A 61 -15.61 35.67 11.57
CA LEU A 61 -14.93 36.59 10.66
C LEU A 61 -15.25 36.19 9.22
N LYS A 62 -15.84 37.13 8.48
CA LYS A 62 -16.11 36.95 7.05
C LYS A 62 -14.87 37.32 6.25
N GLU A 63 -14.43 36.39 5.41
CA GLU A 63 -13.39 36.59 4.42
C GLU A 63 -13.94 37.32 3.18
N ASP A 64 -13.07 38.03 2.46
CA ASP A 64 -13.44 38.83 1.28
C ASP A 64 -13.99 38.01 0.10
N SER A 65 -13.76 36.69 0.09
CA SER A 65 -14.21 35.82 -1.00
C SER A 65 -14.74 34.51 -0.47
N ASP A 66 -15.78 33.97 -1.12
CA ASP A 66 -16.38 32.70 -0.77
C ASP A 66 -15.37 31.55 -0.76
N LEU A 67 -14.39 31.57 -1.68
CA LEU A 67 -13.33 30.55 -1.74
C LEU A 67 -12.43 30.63 -0.50
N ARG A 68 -12.04 31.84 -0.06
CA ARG A 68 -11.30 31.98 1.21
C ARG A 68 -12.15 31.59 2.41
N GLN A 69 -13.44 31.93 2.39
CA GLN A 69 -14.39 31.59 3.45
C GLN A 69 -14.61 30.08 3.59
N GLN A 70 -14.59 29.33 2.48
CA GLN A 70 -14.72 27.88 2.47
C GLN A 70 -13.45 27.17 2.92
N TYR A 71 -12.27 27.71 2.56
CA TYR A 71 -11.01 27.02 2.79
C TYR A 71 -10.24 27.49 4.03
N GLN A 72 -10.53 28.67 4.61
CA GLN A 72 -10.12 29.32 5.89
C GLN A 72 -8.65 29.19 6.37
N LEU A 73 -8.02 28.04 6.18
CA LEU A 73 -6.59 27.78 6.19
C LEU A 73 -6.15 27.40 4.76
N VAL A 74 -5.71 28.40 4.00
CA VAL A 74 -5.24 28.17 2.64
C VAL A 74 -3.82 27.60 2.67
N VAL A 75 -3.63 26.44 2.05
CA VAL A 75 -2.29 25.92 1.77
C VAL A 75 -1.61 26.81 0.73
N GLY A 76 -0.45 27.36 1.09
CA GLY A 76 0.41 28.13 0.20
C GLY A 76 1.63 27.31 -0.21
N ALA A 77 1.97 27.33 -1.49
CA ALA A 77 3.23 26.78 -1.98
C ALA A 77 4.26 27.91 -2.06
N ASN A 78 5.46 27.70 -1.52
CA ASN A 78 6.58 28.64 -1.64
C ASN A 78 7.74 27.94 -2.35
N ARG A 79 8.32 28.63 -3.34
CA ARG A 79 9.57 28.24 -3.97
C ARG A 79 10.72 28.95 -3.27
N ILE A 80 11.61 28.15 -2.70
CA ILE A 80 12.82 28.63 -2.02
C ILE A 80 14.02 28.29 -2.92
N ASP A 81 14.94 29.24 -3.08
CA ASP A 81 16.22 28.97 -3.73
C ASP A 81 17.05 28.02 -2.85
N THR A 82 17.51 26.90 -3.42
CA THR A 82 18.23 25.89 -2.63
C THR A 82 19.60 26.38 -2.16
N GLN A 83 20.21 27.33 -2.86
CA GLN A 83 21.54 27.88 -2.56
C GLN A 83 21.47 29.08 -1.61
N THR A 84 20.65 30.10 -1.91
CA THR A 84 20.60 31.32 -1.09
C THR A 84 19.63 31.22 0.09
N LYS A 85 18.72 30.23 0.07
CA LYS A 85 17.59 30.07 1.01
C LYS A 85 16.57 31.21 0.96
N ASP A 86 16.66 32.09 -0.03
CA ASP A 86 15.68 33.15 -0.21
C ASP A 86 14.39 32.64 -0.84
N ARG A 87 13.27 33.27 -0.47
CA ARG A 87 11.98 33.04 -1.11
C ARG A 87 11.99 33.66 -2.50
N VAL A 88 11.86 32.82 -3.53
CA VAL A 88 11.83 33.27 -4.93
C VAL A 88 10.41 33.61 -5.38
N SER A 89 9.46 32.77 -5.02
CA SER A 89 8.05 32.98 -5.35
C SER A 89 7.15 32.22 -4.39
N GLY A 90 5.88 32.58 -4.36
CA GLY A 90 4.85 31.80 -3.68
C GLY A 90 3.53 31.93 -4.42
N ALA A 91 2.69 30.92 -4.30
CA ALA A 91 1.34 30.91 -4.84
C ALA A 91 0.40 30.35 -3.79
N PHE A 92 -0.74 31.00 -3.62
CA PHE A 92 -1.84 30.44 -2.83
C PHE A 92 -2.66 29.49 -3.69
N TYR A 93 -3.40 28.59 -3.05
CA TYR A 93 -4.37 27.74 -3.75
C TYR A 93 -5.34 28.56 -4.62
N SER A 94 -5.80 29.72 -4.15
CA SER A 94 -6.65 30.63 -4.93
C SER A 94 -5.97 31.11 -6.22
N ASP A 95 -4.66 31.34 -6.20
CA ASP A 95 -3.91 31.82 -7.36
C ASP A 95 -3.76 30.70 -8.39
N LEU A 96 -3.52 29.46 -7.93
CA LEU A 96 -3.51 28.28 -8.78
C LEU A 96 -4.84 28.09 -9.50
N ILE A 97 -5.95 28.12 -8.76
CA ILE A 97 -7.30 27.98 -9.34
C ILE A 97 -7.57 29.10 -10.35
N ARG A 98 -7.25 30.35 -10.01
CA ARG A 98 -7.42 31.49 -10.92
C ARG A 98 -6.55 31.40 -12.17
N GLN A 99 -5.33 30.88 -12.04
CA GLN A 99 -4.44 30.67 -13.19
C GLN A 99 -4.98 29.59 -14.13
N ILE A 100 -5.51 28.49 -13.59
CA ILE A 100 -6.16 27.42 -14.36
C ILE A 100 -7.39 27.99 -15.10
N ALA A 101 -8.22 28.78 -14.41
CA ALA A 101 -9.37 29.45 -15.01
C ALA A 101 -8.95 30.41 -16.13
N ALA A 102 -7.90 31.21 -15.92
CA ALA A 102 -7.36 32.12 -16.92
C ALA A 102 -6.83 31.40 -18.17
N ASN A 103 -6.31 30.18 -18.00
CA ASN A 103 -5.90 29.30 -19.09
C ASN A 103 -7.07 28.56 -19.77
N GLY A 104 -8.32 28.87 -19.40
CA GLY A 104 -9.53 28.26 -19.97
C GLY A 104 -9.93 26.92 -19.34
N GLY A 105 -9.34 26.55 -18.20
CA GLY A 105 -9.71 25.35 -17.45
C GLY A 105 -11.03 25.52 -16.68
N PHE A 106 -11.79 24.42 -16.57
CA PHE A 106 -13.03 24.39 -15.81
C PHE A 106 -12.74 24.17 -14.31
N VAL A 107 -13.01 25.19 -13.49
CA VAL A 107 -12.65 25.27 -12.06
C VAL A 107 -13.85 25.23 -11.10
N ASP A 108 -15.03 24.90 -11.62
CA ASP A 108 -16.30 24.72 -10.91
C ASP A 108 -16.22 23.62 -9.85
N ASP A 109 -15.48 22.54 -10.13
CA ASP A 109 -15.31 21.42 -9.21
C ASP A 109 -13.82 21.07 -9.02
N PRO A 110 -13.23 21.43 -7.86
CA PRO A 110 -11.86 21.05 -7.52
C PRO A 110 -11.63 19.55 -7.45
N ASN A 111 -12.63 18.74 -7.06
CA ASN A 111 -12.48 17.30 -7.03
C ASN A 111 -12.27 16.76 -8.44
N ARG A 112 -12.98 17.30 -9.43
CA ARG A 112 -12.75 16.98 -10.85
C ARG A 112 -11.42 17.52 -11.36
N LEU A 113 -11.04 18.72 -10.93
CA LEU A 113 -9.81 19.38 -11.40
C LEU A 113 -8.55 18.62 -10.94
N PHE A 114 -8.58 18.05 -9.73
CA PHE A 114 -7.47 17.30 -9.15
C PHE A 114 -7.71 15.78 -9.12
N SER A 115 -8.83 15.28 -9.66
CA SER A 115 -9.03 13.85 -9.88
C SER A 115 -8.08 13.40 -10.98
N VAL A 116 -6.97 12.79 -10.59
CA VAL A 116 -6.08 12.12 -11.53
C VAL A 116 -6.38 10.63 -11.45
N ASN A 117 -6.81 10.04 -12.57
CA ASN A 117 -6.75 8.60 -12.74
C ASN A 117 -5.27 8.21 -12.81
N TYR A 118 -4.68 7.86 -11.67
CA TYR A 118 -3.34 7.29 -11.67
C TYR A 118 -3.46 5.82 -12.09
N TYR A 119 -2.92 5.50 -13.25
CA TYR A 119 -2.72 4.12 -13.63
C TYR A 119 -1.44 3.64 -12.94
N ALA A 120 -1.57 3.09 -11.73
CA ALA A 120 -0.53 2.23 -11.22
C ALA A 120 -0.46 1.02 -12.16
N TRP A 121 0.58 0.98 -12.99
CA TRP A 121 0.87 -0.19 -13.80
C TRP A 121 1.19 -1.34 -12.85
N THR A 122 0.17 -2.15 -12.56
CA THR A 122 0.37 -3.49 -12.04
C THR A 122 0.53 -4.36 -13.27
N PRO A 123 1.72 -4.94 -13.52
CA PRO A 123 1.85 -5.89 -14.61
C PRO A 123 0.80 -7.00 -14.43
N PRO A 124 0.30 -7.63 -15.51
CA PRO A 124 -0.51 -8.85 -15.43
C PRO A 124 0.35 -10.05 -15.02
N ILE A 125 1.17 -9.86 -14.00
CA ILE A 125 2.05 -10.85 -13.42
C ILE A 125 1.40 -11.25 -12.10
N ASP A 126 1.08 -12.53 -12.01
CA ASP A 126 0.76 -13.16 -10.75
C ASP A 126 2.03 -13.17 -9.88
N PHE A 127 2.05 -12.32 -8.87
CA PHE A 127 3.20 -12.15 -8.00
C PHE A 127 3.54 -13.42 -7.22
N ASP A 128 2.55 -14.25 -6.89
CA ASP A 128 2.80 -15.50 -6.20
C ASP A 128 3.62 -16.46 -7.09
N LYS A 129 3.28 -16.53 -8.39
CA LYS A 129 4.05 -17.30 -9.37
C LYS A 129 5.44 -16.74 -9.62
N HIS A 130 5.60 -15.42 -9.56
CA HIS A 130 6.91 -14.77 -9.71
C HIS A 130 7.83 -14.99 -8.50
N ILE A 131 7.28 -14.93 -7.28
CA ILE A 131 8.04 -15.07 -6.04
C ILE A 131 8.34 -16.54 -5.74
N ASN A 132 7.39 -17.43 -6.01
CA ASN A 132 7.48 -18.87 -5.74
C ASN A 132 7.66 -19.67 -7.04
N PHE A 133 8.43 -19.17 -8.02
CA PHE A 133 8.57 -19.79 -9.34
C PHE A 133 9.05 -21.26 -9.30
N ASN A 134 9.77 -21.66 -8.24
CA ASN A 134 10.21 -23.03 -8.00
C ASN A 134 9.12 -23.96 -7.47
N ARG A 135 8.00 -23.39 -7.01
CA ARG A 135 6.80 -24.08 -6.54
C ARG A 135 5.74 -24.24 -7.61
N TYR A 136 5.90 -23.65 -8.79
CA TYR A 136 4.89 -23.70 -9.84
C TYR A 136 5.40 -24.47 -11.05
N PHE A 137 4.53 -25.29 -11.62
CA PHE A 137 4.78 -25.90 -12.93
C PHE A 137 4.40 -24.91 -14.03
N TRP A 138 5.35 -24.59 -14.92
CA TRP A 138 5.10 -23.75 -16.09
C TRP A 138 4.74 -24.65 -17.26
N MET A 139 3.46 -24.72 -17.61
CA MET A 139 3.05 -25.41 -18.84
C MET A 139 3.46 -24.58 -20.05
N GLY A 140 3.94 -25.24 -21.10
CA GLY A 140 4.19 -24.60 -22.40
C GLY A 140 2.92 -23.98 -22.99
N GLU A 141 3.09 -23.11 -23.98
CA GLU A 141 1.97 -22.47 -24.68
C GLU A 141 0.99 -23.54 -25.24
N GLY A 142 -0.30 -23.39 -24.92
CA GLY A 142 -1.39 -24.18 -25.51
C GLY A 142 -1.96 -25.33 -24.69
N VAL A 143 -1.48 -25.58 -23.47
CA VAL A 143 -1.93 -26.73 -22.63
C VAL A 143 -2.72 -26.32 -21.37
N GLY A 144 -2.84 -25.03 -21.07
CA GLY A 144 -3.62 -24.53 -19.93
C GLY A 144 -5.05 -24.18 -20.31
N ASP A 145 -6.04 -24.79 -19.65
CA ASP A 145 -7.43 -24.31 -19.69
C ASP A 145 -7.53 -22.93 -19.02
N ILE A 146 -8.47 -22.10 -19.49
CA ILE A 146 -8.73 -20.72 -19.07
C ILE A 146 -9.02 -20.58 -17.56
N ASN A 147 -9.22 -21.69 -16.86
CA ASN A 147 -9.49 -21.75 -15.42
C ASN A 147 -8.24 -21.93 -14.54
N GLY A 148 -7.04 -22.08 -15.11
CA GLY A 148 -5.78 -21.90 -14.37
C GLY A 148 -5.62 -22.73 -13.09
N GLU A 149 -5.96 -24.02 -13.12
CA GLU A 149 -5.56 -24.95 -12.05
C GLU A 149 -4.05 -25.22 -12.16
N PHE A 150 -3.26 -24.63 -11.26
CA PHE A 150 -1.81 -24.82 -11.21
C PHE A 150 -1.42 -25.72 -10.04
N ILE A 151 -0.50 -26.65 -10.31
CA ILE A 151 0.03 -27.62 -9.35
C ILE A 151 1.20 -26.97 -8.59
N THR A 152 1.14 -26.97 -7.25
CA THR A 152 2.18 -26.44 -6.35
C THR A 152 3.22 -27.50 -5.98
N LYS A 153 4.51 -27.12 -5.89
CA LYS A 153 5.67 -27.90 -5.44
C LYS A 153 6.30 -27.25 -4.20
N GLU A 154 6.76 -28.04 -3.22
CA GLU A 154 7.35 -27.51 -1.98
C GLU A 154 8.86 -27.19 -2.14
N PRO A 155 9.42 -26.13 -1.51
CA PRO A 155 10.85 -25.84 -1.58
C PRO A 155 11.55 -26.05 -0.23
N ALA A 156 12.55 -26.93 -0.26
CA ALA A 156 13.97 -26.64 -0.06
C ALA A 156 14.69 -28.00 -0.19
N GLY A 157 15.42 -28.20 -1.30
CA GLY A 157 15.93 -29.53 -1.69
C GLY A 157 14.90 -30.40 -2.40
N SER A 158 14.16 -29.85 -3.38
CA SER A 158 12.87 -30.40 -3.85
C SER A 158 12.97 -31.78 -4.50
N HIS A 159 12.97 -32.82 -3.68
CA HIS A 159 12.52 -34.13 -4.08
C HIS A 159 11.01 -34.03 -4.31
N THR A 160 10.55 -34.31 -5.53
CA THR A 160 9.11 -34.49 -5.76
C THR A 160 8.67 -35.68 -4.90
N VAL A 161 7.55 -35.55 -4.20
CA VAL A 161 7.01 -36.68 -3.42
C VAL A 161 5.74 -37.13 -4.10
N ILE A 162 5.70 -38.40 -4.48
CA ILE A 162 4.51 -39.07 -5.00
C ILE A 162 4.12 -40.19 -4.05
N TYR A 163 2.84 -40.51 -4.02
CA TYR A 163 2.29 -41.61 -3.25
C TYR A 163 1.91 -42.73 -4.21
N HIS A 164 2.45 -43.93 -4.01
CA HIS A 164 2.10 -45.10 -4.81
C HIS A 164 1.10 -45.93 -4.03
N TYR A 165 -0.12 -46.05 -4.54
CA TYR A 165 -1.10 -46.95 -3.96
C TYR A 165 -0.94 -48.34 -4.57
N LEU A 166 -0.59 -49.33 -3.75
CA LEU A 166 -0.44 -50.72 -4.17
C LEU A 166 -0.98 -51.64 -3.08
N ASP A 167 -1.90 -52.54 -3.48
CA ASP A 167 -2.44 -53.63 -2.67
C ASP A 167 -2.92 -53.22 -1.27
N GLY A 168 -3.62 -52.07 -1.20
CA GLY A 168 -4.18 -51.56 0.05
C GLY A 168 -3.23 -50.69 0.88
N SER A 169 -1.97 -50.52 0.46
CA SER A 169 -1.00 -49.61 1.09
C SER A 169 -0.79 -48.36 0.24
N LEU A 170 -0.64 -47.21 0.89
CA LEU A 170 -0.24 -45.96 0.25
C LEU A 170 1.20 -45.62 0.65
N ASP A 171 2.14 -45.91 -0.24
CA ASP A 171 3.57 -45.76 0.02
C ASP A 171 4.06 -44.40 -0.45
N LYS A 172 4.66 -43.64 0.47
CA LYS A 172 5.30 -42.35 0.14
C LYS A 172 6.66 -42.60 -0.54
N ARG A 173 6.82 -42.10 -1.77
CA ARG A 173 8.05 -42.22 -2.56
C ARG A 173 8.64 -40.84 -2.85
N GLN A 174 9.95 -40.71 -2.64
CA GLN A 174 10.70 -39.54 -3.06
C GLN A 174 11.20 -39.75 -4.49
N VAL A 175 11.12 -38.69 -5.29
CA VAL A 175 11.57 -38.63 -6.68
C VAL A 175 12.84 -37.80 -6.71
N GLU A 176 13.90 -38.38 -7.25
CA GLU A 176 15.19 -37.72 -7.37
C GLU A 176 15.22 -36.77 -8.57
N LEU A 177 15.81 -35.59 -8.40
CA LEU A 177 15.95 -34.63 -9.50
C LEU A 177 17.26 -34.88 -10.23
N VAL A 178 17.19 -35.16 -11.53
CA VAL A 178 18.36 -35.42 -12.38
C VAL A 178 18.38 -34.47 -13.58
N ASN A 179 19.55 -34.25 -14.17
CA ASN A 179 19.70 -33.45 -15.38
C ASN A 179 19.99 -34.38 -16.56
N GLY A 180 18.93 -34.88 -17.20
CA GLY A 180 18.97 -35.94 -18.20
C GLY A 180 18.80 -37.33 -17.57
N LEU A 181 18.17 -38.23 -18.34
CA LEU A 181 17.92 -39.61 -17.90
C LEU A 181 19.24 -40.40 -17.77
N PRO A 182 19.51 -41.04 -16.61
CA PRO A 182 20.63 -41.96 -16.46
C PRO A 182 20.54 -43.15 -17.42
N SER A 183 21.67 -43.74 -17.81
CA SER A 183 21.69 -44.92 -18.68
C SER A 183 21.19 -46.20 -18.02
N THR A 184 21.17 -46.23 -16.68
CA THR A 184 20.80 -47.38 -15.86
C THR A 184 20.11 -46.90 -14.59
N GLY A 185 19.17 -47.67 -14.07
CA GLY A 185 18.52 -47.45 -12.78
C GLY A 185 18.26 -48.77 -12.05
N THR A 186 17.66 -48.69 -10.86
CA THR A 186 17.11 -49.84 -10.14
C THR A 186 15.61 -49.92 -10.40
N ASP A 187 15.07 -51.13 -10.52
CA ASP A 187 13.63 -51.32 -10.75
C ASP A 187 12.79 -50.60 -9.66
N GLY A 188 11.89 -49.71 -10.09
CA GLY A 188 11.08 -48.87 -9.22
C GLY A 188 11.72 -47.55 -8.78
N ASP A 189 12.93 -47.21 -9.25
CA ASP A 189 13.49 -45.87 -9.09
C ASP A 189 12.58 -44.83 -9.72
N LEU A 190 12.50 -43.65 -9.12
CA LEU A 190 11.69 -42.54 -9.59
C LEU A 190 12.57 -41.31 -9.74
N ILE A 191 12.59 -40.76 -10.96
CA ILE A 191 13.39 -39.58 -11.27
C ILE A 191 12.56 -38.53 -11.99
N GLU A 192 12.93 -37.28 -11.79
CA GLU A 192 12.39 -36.13 -12.50
C GLU A 192 13.47 -35.53 -13.38
N ASP A 193 13.23 -35.48 -14.68
CA ASP A 193 14.21 -34.99 -15.65
C ASP A 193 14.15 -33.47 -15.81
N SER A 194 15.07 -32.77 -15.15
CA SER A 194 15.20 -31.31 -15.24
C SER A 194 15.81 -30.78 -16.54
N SER A 195 16.30 -31.65 -17.43
CA SER A 195 16.86 -31.23 -18.72
C SER A 195 15.80 -30.81 -19.74
N THR A 196 14.54 -31.22 -19.51
CA THR A 196 13.40 -30.88 -20.37
C THR A 196 12.49 -29.86 -19.71
N PRO A 197 11.87 -28.94 -20.49
CA PRO A 197 10.96 -27.93 -19.94
C PRO A 197 9.73 -28.57 -19.27
N ASN A 198 9.32 -29.75 -19.72
CA ASN A 198 8.15 -30.45 -19.20
C ASN A 198 8.43 -31.23 -17.89
N ARG A 199 9.69 -31.38 -17.47
CA ARG A 199 10.10 -32.04 -16.22
C ARG A 199 9.33 -33.33 -15.90
N HIS A 200 9.25 -34.23 -16.87
CA HIS A 200 8.53 -35.49 -16.72
C HIS A 200 9.14 -36.35 -15.59
N ILE A 201 8.27 -37.09 -14.91
CA ILE A 201 8.67 -38.10 -13.93
C ILE A 201 8.75 -39.44 -14.65
N TYR A 202 9.85 -40.16 -14.43
CA TYR A 202 10.08 -41.48 -14.99
C TYR A 202 10.26 -42.50 -13.89
N THR A 203 9.86 -43.73 -14.17
CA THR A 203 10.19 -44.90 -13.36
C THR A 203 11.04 -45.85 -14.16
N TYR A 204 12.07 -46.43 -13.53
CA TYR A 204 12.89 -47.44 -14.19
C TYR A 204 12.22 -48.80 -14.05
N ARG A 205 11.86 -49.43 -15.17
CA ARG A 205 11.32 -50.79 -15.22
C ARG A 205 11.81 -51.52 -16.46
N HIS A 206 12.10 -52.82 -16.32
CA HIS A 206 12.51 -53.68 -17.45
C HIS A 206 13.64 -53.09 -18.32
N ASP A 207 14.65 -52.50 -17.67
CA ASP A 207 15.80 -51.86 -18.32
C ASP A 207 15.49 -50.61 -19.17
N ILE A 208 14.33 -50.00 -18.97
CA ILE A 208 13.93 -48.76 -19.63
C ILE A 208 13.35 -47.75 -18.64
N TRP A 209 13.51 -46.45 -18.94
CA TRP A 209 12.79 -45.38 -18.24
C TRP A 209 11.42 -45.19 -18.87
N GLU A 210 10.37 -45.51 -18.13
CA GLU A 210 8.98 -45.35 -18.52
C GLU A 210 8.39 -44.09 -17.89
N LEU A 211 7.52 -43.38 -18.61
CA LEU A 211 6.87 -42.18 -18.09
C LEU A 211 5.83 -42.56 -17.03
N VAL A 212 5.83 -41.84 -15.91
CA VAL A 212 4.90 -42.10 -14.80
C VAL A 212 3.66 -41.23 -14.95
N ASP A 213 2.52 -41.87 -15.14
CA ASP A 213 1.22 -41.23 -15.00
C ASP A 213 0.84 -41.15 -13.52
N PHE A 214 0.45 -39.96 -13.07
CA PHE A 214 -0.03 -39.73 -11.70
C PHE A 214 -1.31 -38.90 -11.69
N LYS A 215 -2.16 -39.15 -10.70
CA LYS A 215 -3.36 -38.35 -10.44
C LYS A 215 -3.07 -37.27 -9.41
N THR A 216 -3.57 -36.07 -9.63
CA THR A 216 -3.42 -34.98 -8.67
C THR A 216 -4.54 -35.01 -7.63
N VAL A 217 -4.20 -34.91 -6.35
CA VAL A 217 -5.14 -34.84 -5.23
C VAL A 217 -4.77 -33.68 -4.29
N ALA A 218 -5.77 -33.02 -3.69
CA ALA A 218 -5.55 -31.84 -2.86
C ALA A 218 -4.88 -32.16 -1.51
N GLU A 219 -5.17 -33.34 -0.96
CA GLU A 219 -4.61 -33.84 0.30
C GLU A 219 -4.27 -35.32 0.17
N ALA A 220 -3.44 -35.82 1.09
CA ALA A 220 -3.16 -37.25 1.17
C ALA A 220 -4.50 -37.99 1.43
N PRO A 221 -4.90 -38.94 0.58
CA PRO A 221 -6.20 -39.59 0.71
C PRO A 221 -6.30 -40.33 2.05
N LEU A 222 -7.25 -39.92 2.88
CA LEU A 222 -7.54 -40.60 4.16
C LEU A 222 -8.40 -41.86 3.95
N ASP A 223 -9.21 -41.88 2.89
CA ASP A 223 -10.00 -43.02 2.47
C ASP A 223 -9.33 -43.73 1.29
N LEU A 224 -8.69 -44.86 1.58
CA LEU A 224 -7.97 -45.66 0.59
C LEU A 224 -8.92 -46.40 -0.37
N THR A 225 -10.22 -46.47 -0.08
CA THR A 225 -11.20 -47.17 -0.94
C THR A 225 -11.50 -46.41 -2.23
N LEU A 226 -11.12 -45.14 -2.30
CA LEU A 226 -11.28 -44.26 -3.46
C LEU A 226 -10.04 -44.26 -4.38
N LEU A 227 -9.01 -45.07 -4.06
CA LEU A 227 -7.78 -45.13 -4.82
C LEU A 227 -7.75 -46.35 -5.75
N ASP A 228 -7.24 -46.12 -6.95
CA ASP A 228 -7.07 -47.14 -7.96
C ASP A 228 -5.77 -47.89 -7.72
N ASN A 229 -5.84 -49.23 -7.70
CA ASN A 229 -4.65 -50.04 -7.44
C ASN A 229 -3.54 -49.78 -8.47
N ASN A 230 -2.29 -49.79 -8.01
CA ASN A 230 -1.10 -49.52 -8.81
C ASN A 230 -1.09 -48.13 -9.47
N THR A 231 -1.67 -47.12 -8.82
CA THR A 231 -1.71 -45.74 -9.33
C THR A 231 -0.84 -44.82 -8.47
N TYR A 232 -0.15 -43.89 -9.13
CA TYR A 232 0.60 -42.82 -8.45
C TYR A 232 -0.30 -41.61 -8.21
N TYR A 233 -0.15 -41.00 -7.04
CA TYR A 233 -0.88 -39.82 -6.62
C TYR A 233 0.11 -38.71 -6.25
N TYR A 234 -0.04 -37.56 -6.90
CA TYR A 234 0.66 -36.34 -6.52
C TYR A 234 -0.25 -35.53 -5.59
N VAL A 235 0.19 -35.34 -4.35
CA VAL A 235 -0.54 -34.50 -3.38
C VAL A 235 -0.16 -33.05 -3.63
N ALA A 236 -0.98 -32.36 -4.42
CA ALA A 236 -0.89 -30.93 -4.60
C ALA A 236 -1.51 -30.26 -3.38
N ARG A 237 -0.68 -29.81 -2.43
CA ARG A 237 -1.16 -29.06 -1.26
C ARG A 237 -1.77 -27.74 -1.70
N VAL A 238 -3.07 -27.75 -1.93
CA VAL A 238 -3.88 -26.58 -2.31
C VAL A 238 -4.91 -26.32 -1.20
N GLY A 239 -5.11 -25.05 -0.86
CA GLY A 239 -6.14 -24.65 0.09
C GLY A 239 -5.66 -23.64 1.12
N ALA A 240 -6.59 -23.13 1.93
CA ALA A 240 -6.32 -22.07 2.89
C ALA A 240 -5.14 -22.42 3.81
N ALA A 241 -5.04 -23.65 4.31
CA ALA A 241 -3.93 -24.08 5.17
C ALA A 241 -2.53 -23.97 4.54
N TYR A 242 -2.42 -23.91 3.20
CA TYR A 242 -1.16 -23.91 2.47
C TYR A 242 -0.91 -22.63 1.66
N ASN A 243 -1.94 -21.79 1.47
CA ASN A 243 -1.78 -20.45 0.89
C ASN A 243 -0.98 -19.55 1.84
N ARG A 244 0.19 -19.09 1.38
CA ARG A 244 1.02 -18.14 2.10
C ARG A 244 0.32 -16.78 2.14
N PRO A 245 -0.06 -16.29 3.32
CA PRO A 245 -0.72 -14.99 3.42
C PRO A 245 0.28 -13.89 3.06
N LEU A 246 -0.17 -12.88 2.32
CA LEU A 246 0.61 -11.66 2.10
C LEU A 246 0.11 -10.59 3.06
N VAL A 247 1.00 -10.06 3.89
CA VAL A 247 0.65 -8.98 4.82
C VAL A 247 1.06 -7.65 4.21
N TRP A 248 0.11 -6.73 4.08
CA TRP A 248 0.39 -5.37 3.66
C TRP A 248 0.48 -4.47 4.89
N LYS A 249 1.61 -3.79 5.06
CA LYS A 249 1.82 -2.80 6.13
C LYS A 249 2.08 -1.44 5.52
N TYR A 250 1.30 -0.44 5.90
CA TYR A 250 1.59 0.94 5.53
C TYR A 250 2.86 1.43 6.23
N SER A 251 3.80 1.97 5.47
CA SER A 251 5.02 2.57 6.00
C SER A 251 4.92 4.07 5.89
N GLU A 252 4.83 4.75 7.04
CA GLU A 252 4.81 6.23 7.09
C GLU A 252 6.11 6.82 6.53
N PHE A 253 7.25 6.20 6.81
CA PHE A 253 8.54 6.61 6.26
C PHE A 253 8.59 6.55 4.73
N ALA A 254 8.02 5.51 4.13
CA ALA A 254 8.02 5.34 2.68
C ALA A 254 6.79 5.97 1.98
N GLY A 255 5.80 6.46 2.74
CA GLY A 255 4.53 6.98 2.21
C GLY A 255 3.74 5.97 1.37
N ARG A 256 3.92 4.65 1.60
CA ARG A 256 3.31 3.61 0.77
C ARG A 256 3.07 2.30 1.53
N TRP A 257 2.18 1.49 0.99
CA TRP A 257 1.96 0.11 1.43
C TRP A 257 3.15 -0.77 1.03
N LEU A 258 3.69 -1.51 2.00
CA LEU A 258 4.75 -2.47 1.80
C LEU A 258 4.19 -3.88 1.94
N ALA A 259 4.42 -4.69 0.92
CA ALA A 259 4.19 -6.13 0.97
C ALA A 259 5.25 -6.78 1.87
N LYS A 260 4.81 -7.56 2.85
CA LYS A 260 5.66 -8.33 3.76
C LYS A 260 5.21 -9.79 3.72
N MET A 261 6.18 -10.67 3.53
CA MET A 261 5.96 -12.11 3.54
C MET A 261 6.11 -12.61 4.98
N PRO A 262 5.07 -13.22 5.57
CA PRO A 262 5.19 -13.88 6.85
C PRO A 262 5.97 -15.19 6.68
N VAL A 263 6.84 -15.46 7.64
CA VAL A 263 7.44 -16.77 7.83
C VAL A 263 6.37 -17.69 8.39
N VAL A 264 6.06 -18.76 7.70
CA VAL A 264 5.09 -19.77 8.16
C VAL A 264 5.86 -20.88 8.86
N SER A 265 5.62 -21.05 10.14
CA SER A 265 6.31 -22.08 10.94
C SER A 265 5.42 -22.53 12.10
N PRO A 266 5.38 -23.83 12.44
CA PRO A 266 4.70 -24.33 13.64
C PRO A 266 5.44 -23.98 14.93
N ILE A 267 6.72 -23.60 14.83
CA ILE A 267 7.54 -23.17 15.96
C ILE A 267 7.98 -21.71 15.77
N THR A 268 8.14 -20.99 16.88
CA THR A 268 8.70 -19.64 16.88
C THR A 268 10.07 -19.62 16.17
N PRO A 269 10.31 -18.70 15.23
CA PRO A 269 11.61 -18.58 14.59
C PRO A 269 12.73 -18.33 15.61
N GLU A 270 13.84 -19.07 15.49
CA GLU A 270 14.95 -19.05 16.45
C GLU A 270 15.89 -17.84 16.28
N THR A 271 15.94 -17.25 15.09
CA THR A 271 16.81 -16.10 14.75
C THR A 271 16.01 -14.98 14.04
N PRO A 272 15.02 -14.37 14.73
CA PRO A 272 14.18 -13.36 14.11
C PRO A 272 14.93 -12.04 13.87
N THR A 273 14.56 -11.36 12.78
CA THR A 273 15.04 -10.01 12.46
C THR A 273 13.96 -8.97 12.76
N GLU A 274 14.37 -7.75 13.08
CA GLU A 274 13.43 -6.64 13.35
C GLU A 274 12.47 -6.45 12.17
N GLY A 275 11.16 -6.47 12.47
CA GLY A 275 10.08 -6.38 11.49
C GLY A 275 9.78 -7.68 10.73
N MET A 276 10.35 -8.82 11.13
CA MET A 276 9.92 -10.14 10.66
C MET A 276 8.48 -10.40 11.09
N ILE A 277 7.67 -10.93 10.18
CA ILE A 277 6.31 -11.38 10.50
C ILE A 277 6.32 -12.90 10.53
N TRP A 278 5.70 -13.50 11.54
CA TRP A 278 5.54 -14.95 11.71
C TRP A 278 4.05 -15.30 11.78
N GLU A 279 3.65 -16.34 11.06
CA GLU A 279 2.33 -16.97 11.16
C GLU A 279 2.42 -18.17 12.10
N ASP A 280 1.72 -18.08 13.24
CA ASP A 280 1.58 -19.16 14.21
C ASP A 280 0.57 -20.18 13.67
N SER A 281 1.09 -21.21 13.01
CA SER A 281 0.28 -22.24 12.31
C SER A 281 -0.42 -23.25 13.22
N LEU A 282 -0.21 -23.20 14.55
CA LEU A 282 -0.79 -24.14 15.50
C LEU A 282 -2.19 -23.72 16.01
N SER A 283 -2.61 -22.48 15.76
CA SER A 283 -3.84 -21.91 16.34
C SER A 283 -4.98 -21.85 15.31
N ALA A 284 -5.65 -22.98 15.04
CA ALA A 284 -6.93 -22.97 14.32
C ALA A 284 -8.05 -22.44 15.23
N PRO A 285 -9.06 -21.66 14.76
CA PRO A 285 -9.42 -21.33 13.38
C PRO A 285 -8.98 -19.94 12.88
N ALA A 286 -8.23 -19.18 13.68
CA ALA A 286 -7.78 -17.83 13.32
C ALA A 286 -6.25 -17.80 13.20
N ARG A 287 -5.74 -17.56 11.99
CA ARG A 287 -4.29 -17.37 11.77
C ARG A 287 -3.82 -16.20 12.61
N ILE A 288 -2.88 -16.42 13.54
CA ILE A 288 -2.32 -15.34 14.35
C ILE A 288 -1.01 -14.92 13.70
N PHE A 289 -0.95 -13.67 13.24
CA PHE A 289 0.31 -13.08 12.82
C PHE A 289 0.97 -12.38 14.00
N ARG A 290 2.28 -12.54 14.13
CA ARG A 290 3.11 -11.80 15.08
C ARG A 290 4.21 -11.08 14.34
N ILE A 291 4.54 -9.86 14.76
CA ILE A 291 5.70 -9.12 14.27
C ILE A 291 6.77 -9.15 15.35
N TYR A 292 8.02 -9.38 14.94
CA TYR A 292 9.16 -9.25 15.84
C TYR A 292 9.57 -7.78 15.90
N THR A 293 9.39 -7.16 17.07
CA THR A 293 9.78 -5.77 17.32
C THR A 293 10.31 -5.62 18.73
N ASN A 294 11.38 -4.85 18.91
CA ASN A 294 11.99 -4.61 20.21
C ASN A 294 12.31 -5.93 20.96
N GLU A 295 12.89 -6.89 20.24
CA GLU A 295 13.29 -8.20 20.77
C GLU A 295 12.13 -9.11 21.24
N VAL A 296 10.87 -8.77 20.91
CA VAL A 296 9.69 -9.53 21.33
C VAL A 296 8.75 -9.77 20.15
N TRP A 297 8.08 -10.92 20.16
CA TRP A 297 6.98 -11.22 19.25
C TRP A 297 5.68 -10.58 19.74
N VAL A 298 5.16 -9.61 18.99
CA VAL A 298 3.92 -8.90 19.29
C VAL A 298 2.83 -9.34 18.31
N PRO A 299 1.63 -9.73 18.77
CA PRO A 299 0.52 -10.06 17.87
C PRO A 299 0.10 -8.85 17.04
N ILE A 300 -0.20 -9.08 15.76
CA ILE A 300 -0.64 -8.05 14.83
C ILE A 300 -2.15 -8.17 14.69
N GLU A 301 -2.86 -7.06 14.89
CA GLU A 301 -4.24 -6.94 14.45
C GLU A 301 -4.27 -6.69 12.94
N TYR A 302 -5.06 -7.49 12.23
CA TYR A 302 -5.17 -7.40 10.78
C TYR A 302 -6.63 -7.52 10.35
N ILE A 303 -6.94 -6.88 9.22
CA ILE A 303 -8.23 -7.03 8.55
C ILE A 303 -8.00 -7.94 7.35
N THR A 304 -8.81 -8.99 7.22
CA THR A 304 -8.76 -9.85 6.03
C THR A 304 -9.47 -9.12 4.89
N MET A 305 -8.72 -8.71 3.87
CA MET A 305 -9.35 -8.29 2.62
C MET A 305 -9.87 -9.54 1.91
N ARG A 306 -11.18 -9.80 2.01
CA ARG A 306 -11.82 -10.70 1.04
C ARG A 306 -11.69 -10.02 -0.32
N GLY A 307 -11.14 -10.73 -1.30
CA GLY A 307 -11.12 -10.25 -2.68
C GLY A 307 -12.51 -9.75 -3.04
N MET A 308 -12.59 -8.54 -3.60
CA MET A 308 -13.81 -8.08 -4.27
C MET A 308 -14.11 -9.09 -5.36
N GLY A 309 -15.04 -10.01 -5.09
CA GLY A 309 -15.66 -10.82 -6.11
C GLY A 309 -16.44 -9.89 -7.02
N GLY A 310 -15.91 -9.70 -8.23
CA GLY A 310 -16.73 -9.42 -9.41
C GLY A 310 -17.33 -10.72 -9.93
#